data_AF-A0A8B7A3F3-F1
#
_entry.id   AF-A0A8B7A3F3-F1
#
_cell.length_a   1.000
_cell.length_b   1.000
_cell.length_c   1.000
_cell.angle_alpha   90.00
_cell.angle_beta   90.00
_cell.angle_gamma   90.00
#
_symmetry.space_group_name_H-M   'P 1'
#
loop_
_entity.id
_entity.type
_entity.pdbx_description
1 polymer ?
#
loop_
_entity_poly.entity_id
_entity_poly.type
_entity_poly.pdbx_seq_one_letter_code
_entity_poly.pdbx_strand_id
1 'polypeptide(L)'
;MGLLLLLCVGPWVEGGKVLVTPVEGSHWLSMKKVVQDLHARGHQAVVLAPEVNMHIKEEDFFTLKTYAFPYTQDELQSFFVHLSHLVLEPEHFLMHFFKIMTIMKNTSVIHQRSCRELVHNKTVIQYLNESSFDVVLTDPVIPCGTVLAEYLSVPAVYFLRYIPCELDFEGTQCPSPSSYIPRLLTRNSDHMTFLERVKNMLYPLALKYICHISFAPYASLASELLQREVSVTDIFRWRIAKDAE
;
A
#
# COMPACT_ATOMS: atom_id res chain seq x y z
N MET A 1 0.24 60.06 -15.85
CA MET A 1 -0.27 59.30 -14.68
C MET A 1 0.09 57.85 -14.89
N GLY A 2 1.12 57.37 -14.21
CA GLY A 2 1.58 55.98 -14.32
C GLY A 2 0.71 55.08 -13.45
N LEU A 3 0.12 54.05 -14.05
CA LEU A 3 -0.62 53.02 -13.34
C LEU A 3 0.35 51.86 -13.07
N LEU A 4 0.86 51.79 -11.84
CA LEU A 4 1.62 50.64 -11.36
C LEU A 4 0.64 49.48 -11.16
N LEU A 5 0.66 48.49 -12.06
CA LEU A 5 0.03 47.19 -11.84
C LEU A 5 0.87 46.44 -10.80
N LEU A 6 0.51 46.58 -9.53
CA LEU A 6 0.90 45.65 -8.47
C LEU A 6 0.26 44.30 -8.79
N LEU A 7 0.96 43.48 -9.58
CA LEU A 7 0.74 42.05 -9.59
C LEU A 7 1.01 41.58 -8.16
N CYS A 8 -0.06 41.32 -7.41
CA CYS A 8 -0.01 40.49 -6.21
C CYS A 8 0.38 39.08 -6.66
N VAL A 9 1.65 38.89 -7.00
CA VAL A 9 2.27 37.58 -7.01
C VAL A 9 2.44 37.24 -5.53
N GLY A 10 1.34 36.84 -4.88
CA GLY A 10 1.48 36.03 -3.67
C GLY A 10 2.43 34.88 -4.00
N PRO A 11 3.20 34.36 -3.02
CA PRO A 11 4.09 33.23 -3.30
C PRO A 11 3.25 32.19 -4.04
N TRP A 12 3.65 31.87 -5.27
CA TRP A 12 3.13 30.70 -5.95
C TRP A 12 3.54 29.57 -5.01
N VAL A 13 2.57 29.09 -4.21
CA VAL A 13 2.80 27.90 -3.41
C VAL A 13 2.90 26.79 -4.44
N GLU A 14 4.12 26.47 -4.83
CA GLU A 14 4.40 25.35 -5.69
C GLU A 14 3.90 24.11 -4.97
N GLY A 15 2.95 23.39 -5.59
CA GLY A 15 2.38 22.21 -4.97
C GLY A 15 3.46 21.14 -4.83
N GLY A 16 3.52 20.50 -3.67
CA GLY A 16 4.48 19.44 -3.41
C GLY A 16 4.41 18.29 -4.42
N LYS A 17 5.54 17.59 -4.59
CA LYS A 17 5.72 16.46 -5.48
C LYS A 17 5.43 15.15 -4.75
N VAL A 18 4.45 14.41 -5.26
CA VAL A 18 3.89 13.21 -4.63
C VAL A 18 4.30 11.98 -5.42
N LEU A 19 5.00 11.03 -4.77
CA LEU A 19 5.19 9.70 -5.32
C LEU A 19 3.96 8.86 -4.97
N VAL A 20 3.27 8.31 -5.96
CA VAL A 20 2.08 7.48 -5.77
C VAL A 20 2.44 6.03 -6.04
N THR A 21 2.23 5.17 -5.05
CA THR A 21 2.50 3.72 -5.14
C THR A 21 1.19 2.96 -4.89
N PRO A 22 0.37 2.78 -5.94
CA PRO A 22 -0.95 2.19 -5.83
C PRO A 22 -0.91 0.65 -5.77
N VAL A 23 -2.05 0.08 -5.40
CA VAL A 23 -2.41 -1.30 -5.72
C VAL A 23 -3.42 -1.29 -6.86
N GLU A 24 -3.31 -2.24 -7.79
CA GLU A 24 -4.21 -2.37 -8.95
C GLU A 24 -5.69 -2.58 -8.56
N GLY A 25 -6.58 -2.52 -9.56
CA GLY A 25 -8.00 -2.80 -9.35
C GLY A 25 -8.75 -1.63 -8.70
N SER A 26 -9.69 -1.96 -7.81
CA SER A 26 -10.54 -0.98 -7.11
C SER A 26 -9.76 0.01 -6.24
N HIS A 27 -8.59 -0.40 -5.76
CA HIS A 27 -7.69 0.43 -4.96
C HIS A 27 -7.18 1.61 -5.79
N TRP A 28 -6.59 1.34 -6.96
CA TRP A 28 -6.20 2.39 -7.90
C TRP A 28 -7.38 3.23 -8.37
N LEU A 29 -8.51 2.62 -8.75
CA LEU A 29 -9.68 3.39 -9.22
C LEU A 29 -10.15 4.43 -8.18
N SER A 30 -10.04 4.10 -6.89
CA SER A 30 -10.36 5.00 -5.79
C SER A 30 -9.25 6.03 -5.55
N MET A 31 -7.98 5.59 -5.52
CA MET A 31 -6.82 6.45 -5.32
C MET A 31 -6.63 7.47 -6.46
N LYS A 32 -6.98 7.10 -7.70
CA LYS A 32 -6.94 7.98 -8.89
C LYS A 32 -7.72 9.26 -8.66
N LYS A 33 -8.83 9.23 -7.92
CA LYS A 33 -9.60 10.44 -7.57
C LYS A 33 -8.83 11.38 -6.66
N VAL A 34 -8.10 10.86 -5.69
CA VAL A 34 -7.21 11.66 -4.85
C VAL A 34 -6.09 12.28 -5.69
N VAL A 35 -5.51 11.53 -6.63
CA VAL A 35 -4.47 12.05 -7.54
C VAL A 35 -5.03 13.18 -8.43
N GLN A 36 -6.26 13.06 -8.93
CA GLN A 36 -6.94 14.12 -9.67
C GLN A 36 -7.10 15.40 -8.83
N ASP A 37 -7.54 15.26 -7.58
CA ASP A 37 -7.71 16.39 -6.67
C ASP A 37 -6.39 17.04 -6.27
N LEU A 38 -5.32 16.24 -6.09
CA LEU A 38 -3.97 16.74 -5.86
C LEU A 38 -3.47 17.58 -7.05
N HIS A 39 -3.65 17.08 -8.27
CA HIS A 39 -3.31 17.82 -9.48
C HIS A 39 -4.09 19.14 -9.59
N ALA A 40 -5.40 19.11 -9.35
CA ALA A 40 -6.24 20.32 -9.37
C ALA A 40 -5.82 21.38 -8.33
N ARG A 41 -5.08 20.98 -7.29
CA ARG A 41 -4.52 21.86 -6.26
C ARG A 41 -3.07 22.27 -6.54
N GLY A 42 -2.52 21.90 -7.70
CA GLY A 42 -1.18 22.28 -8.15
C GLY A 42 -0.05 21.31 -7.75
N HIS A 43 -0.36 20.16 -7.16
CA HIS A 43 0.64 19.14 -6.83
C HIS A 43 1.08 18.36 -8.08
N GLN A 44 2.35 17.95 -8.09
CA GLN A 44 2.91 17.11 -9.14
C GLN A 44 2.93 15.65 -8.70
N ALA A 45 2.11 14.80 -9.32
CA ALA A 45 2.08 13.38 -8.98
C ALA A 45 2.90 12.55 -9.98
N VAL A 46 3.71 11.62 -9.46
CA VAL A 46 4.33 10.54 -10.24
C VAL A 46 3.74 9.21 -9.77
N VAL A 47 3.06 8.49 -10.66
CA VAL A 47 2.45 7.19 -10.35
C VAL A 47 3.39 6.08 -10.80
N LEU A 48 3.79 5.21 -9.87
CA LEU A 48 4.49 3.97 -10.19
C LEU A 48 3.51 2.89 -10.59
N ALA A 49 3.82 2.18 -11.68
CA ALA A 49 3.05 1.01 -12.10
C ALA A 49 3.93 -0.04 -12.76
N PRO A 50 3.62 -1.34 -12.64
CA PRO A 50 4.25 -2.32 -13.51
C PRO A 50 3.83 -2.08 -14.97
N GLU A 51 4.71 -2.40 -15.91
CA GLU A 51 4.43 -2.29 -17.35
C GLU A 51 3.24 -3.17 -17.79
N VAL A 52 3.07 -4.32 -17.12
CA VAL A 52 1.92 -5.21 -17.22
C VAL A 52 0.96 -4.86 -16.08
N ASN A 53 -0.16 -4.22 -16.41
CA ASN A 53 -1.14 -3.76 -15.43
C ASN A 53 -2.58 -3.92 -15.92
N MET A 54 -3.57 -3.57 -15.08
CA MET A 54 -4.98 -3.68 -15.43
C MET A 54 -5.59 -2.33 -15.78
N HIS A 55 -5.40 -1.33 -14.91
CA HIS A 55 -6.17 -0.09 -14.96
C HIS A 55 -5.32 1.18 -14.90
N ILE A 56 -4.00 1.08 -14.73
CA ILE A 56 -3.11 2.24 -14.66
C ILE A 56 -2.63 2.60 -16.07
N LYS A 57 -3.19 3.67 -16.62
CA LYS A 57 -2.84 4.22 -17.93
C LYS A 57 -2.35 5.64 -17.78
N GLU A 58 -1.55 6.10 -18.74
CA GLU A 58 -1.09 7.48 -18.81
C GLU A 58 -2.28 8.44 -18.98
N GLU A 59 -2.23 9.58 -18.29
CA GLU A 59 -3.26 10.61 -18.26
C GLU A 59 -2.59 11.98 -18.08
N ASP A 60 -3.28 13.06 -18.43
CA ASP A 60 -2.69 14.42 -18.45
C ASP A 60 -2.39 15.01 -17.05
N PHE A 61 -2.91 14.39 -15.98
CA PHE A 61 -2.87 14.93 -14.62
C PHE A 61 -1.84 14.28 -13.69
N PHE A 62 -1.04 13.34 -14.19
CA PHE A 62 0.12 12.78 -13.48
C PHE A 62 1.16 12.23 -14.45
N THR A 63 2.40 12.06 -14.00
CA THR A 63 3.43 11.36 -14.77
C THR A 63 3.39 9.86 -14.44
N LEU A 64 3.22 9.03 -15.45
CA LEU A 64 3.32 7.58 -15.28
C LEU A 64 4.78 7.13 -15.39
N LYS A 65 5.27 6.41 -14.38
CA LYS A 65 6.60 5.80 -14.38
C LYS A 65 6.47 4.29 -14.24
N THR A 66 6.78 3.57 -15.31
CA THR A 66 6.66 2.12 -15.34
C THR A 66 7.95 1.40 -14.93
N TYR A 67 7.79 0.16 -14.47
CA TYR A 67 8.89 -0.75 -14.17
C TYR A 67 8.57 -2.17 -14.63
N ALA A 68 9.61 -2.98 -14.82
CA ALA A 68 9.48 -4.35 -15.30
C ALA A 68 8.60 -5.20 -14.37
N PHE A 69 7.71 -6.00 -14.94
CA PHE A 69 6.86 -6.92 -14.18
C PHE A 69 7.28 -8.37 -14.45
N PRO A 70 7.43 -9.22 -13.43
CA PRO A 70 7.95 -10.58 -13.61
C PRO A 70 6.91 -11.57 -14.18
N TYR A 71 5.76 -11.09 -14.64
CA TYR A 71 4.66 -11.89 -15.17
C TYR A 71 4.10 -11.27 -16.44
N THR A 72 3.56 -12.09 -17.31
CA THR A 72 2.84 -11.68 -18.52
C THR A 72 1.41 -11.22 -18.21
N GLN A 73 0.77 -10.55 -19.18
CA GLN A 73 -0.64 -10.15 -19.07
C GLN A 73 -1.56 -11.36 -18.87
N ASP A 74 -1.31 -12.46 -19.57
CA ASP A 74 -2.12 -13.69 -19.47
C ASP A 74 -1.99 -14.35 -18.10
N GLU A 75 -0.79 -14.38 -17.53
CA GLU A 75 -0.57 -14.87 -16.16
C GLU A 75 -1.28 -14.01 -15.12
N LEU A 76 -1.22 -12.68 -15.27
CA LEU A 76 -1.91 -11.74 -14.40
C LEU A 76 -3.44 -11.93 -14.48
N GLN A 77 -3.97 -12.02 -15.70
CA GLN A 77 -5.40 -12.25 -15.93
C GLN A 77 -5.85 -13.60 -15.37
N SER A 78 -5.09 -14.67 -15.62
CA SER A 78 -5.35 -16.01 -15.09
C SER A 78 -5.37 -16.01 -13.57
N PHE A 79 -4.43 -15.30 -12.93
CA PHE A 79 -4.40 -15.13 -11.48
C PHE A 79 -5.69 -14.47 -10.95
N PHE A 80 -6.16 -13.38 -11.57
CA PHE A 80 -7.39 -12.71 -11.14
C PHE A 80 -8.65 -13.55 -11.40
N VAL A 81 -8.71 -14.26 -12.51
CA VAL A 81 -9.82 -15.20 -12.79
C VAL A 81 -9.84 -16.30 -11.74
N HIS A 82 -8.71 -16.93 -11.46
CA HIS A 82 -8.60 -17.95 -10.42
C HIS A 82 -9.01 -17.41 -9.04
N LEU A 83 -8.55 -16.20 -8.69
CA LEU A 83 -8.95 -15.52 -7.46
C LEU A 83 -10.46 -15.32 -7.38
N SER A 84 -11.09 -14.88 -8.47
CA SER A 84 -12.54 -14.65 -8.51
C SER A 84 -13.33 -15.94 -8.28
N HIS A 85 -12.91 -17.05 -8.88
CA HIS A 85 -13.54 -18.36 -8.66
C HIS A 85 -13.42 -18.80 -7.20
N LEU A 86 -12.24 -18.66 -6.60
CA LEU A 86 -12.02 -19.05 -5.20
C LEU A 86 -12.84 -18.23 -4.20
N VAL A 87 -13.10 -16.94 -4.50
CA VAL A 87 -13.86 -16.04 -3.61
C VAL A 87 -15.36 -16.26 -3.72
N LEU A 88 -15.87 -16.56 -4.92
CA LEU A 88 -17.31 -16.65 -5.20
C LEU A 88 -17.91 -18.03 -4.89
N GLU A 89 -17.08 -19.06 -4.70
CA GLU A 89 -17.56 -20.39 -4.32
C GLU A 89 -18.12 -20.42 -2.88
N PRO A 90 -19.40 -20.75 -2.69
CA PRO A 90 -19.98 -20.87 -1.35
C PRO A 90 -19.42 -22.11 -0.65
N GLU A 91 -18.90 -21.90 0.56
CA GLU A 91 -18.18 -22.94 1.31
C GLU A 91 -18.43 -22.86 2.81
N HIS A 92 -18.18 -23.97 3.50
CA HIS A 92 -18.13 -23.99 4.96
C HIS A 92 -16.97 -23.12 5.48
N PHE A 93 -17.15 -22.50 6.65
CA PHE A 93 -16.24 -21.51 7.25
C PHE A 93 -14.76 -21.94 7.26
N LEU A 94 -14.46 -23.18 7.63
CA LEU A 94 -13.07 -23.68 7.68
C LEU A 94 -12.42 -23.80 6.30
N MET A 95 -13.17 -24.24 5.28
CA MET A 95 -12.65 -24.30 3.92
C MET A 95 -12.47 -22.90 3.34
N HIS A 96 -13.43 -22.01 3.60
CA HIS A 96 -13.30 -20.61 3.24
C HIS A 96 -12.06 -19.96 3.88
N PHE A 97 -11.77 -20.27 5.15
CA PHE A 97 -10.56 -19.84 5.81
C PHE A 97 -9.30 -20.26 5.06
N PHE A 98 -9.10 -21.56 4.79
CA PHE A 98 -7.91 -22.03 4.05
C PHE A 98 -7.82 -21.49 2.62
N LYS A 99 -8.94 -21.27 1.94
CA LYS A 99 -8.97 -20.60 0.63
C LYS A 99 -8.46 -19.16 0.73
N ILE A 100 -8.96 -18.36 1.68
CA ILE A 100 -8.48 -16.99 1.91
C ILE A 100 -6.98 -16.97 2.22
N MET A 101 -6.52 -17.90 3.05
CA MET A 101 -5.10 -18.04 3.37
C MET A 101 -4.23 -18.34 2.14
N THR A 102 -4.72 -19.19 1.24
CA THR A 102 -4.06 -19.51 -0.04
C THR A 102 -4.04 -18.31 -0.98
N ILE A 103 -5.15 -17.58 -1.07
CA ILE A 103 -5.27 -16.33 -1.82
C ILE A 103 -4.27 -15.29 -1.33
N MET A 104 -4.21 -15.04 -0.02
CA MET A 104 -3.29 -14.07 0.57
C MET A 104 -1.84 -14.43 0.27
N LYS A 105 -1.48 -15.71 0.42
CA LYS A 105 -0.15 -16.21 0.09
C LYS A 105 0.20 -15.97 -1.38
N ASN A 106 -0.65 -16.40 -2.31
CA ASN A 106 -0.38 -16.28 -3.75
C ASN A 106 -0.29 -14.82 -4.20
N THR A 107 -1.22 -13.99 -3.71
CA THR A 107 -1.22 -12.53 -3.94
C THR A 107 0.08 -11.90 -3.42
N SER A 108 0.50 -12.29 -2.21
CA SER A 108 1.72 -11.79 -1.59
C SER A 108 2.96 -12.13 -2.40
N VAL A 109 3.06 -13.32 -2.97
CA VAL A 109 4.22 -13.72 -3.79
C VAL A 109 4.35 -12.86 -5.05
N ILE A 110 3.23 -12.61 -5.74
CA ILE A 110 3.22 -11.78 -6.96
C ILE A 110 3.69 -10.36 -6.63
N HIS A 111 3.08 -9.74 -5.63
CA HIS A 111 3.41 -8.36 -5.25
C HIS A 111 4.83 -8.25 -4.69
N GLN A 112 5.30 -9.26 -3.96
CA GLN A 112 6.67 -9.29 -3.45
C GLN A 112 7.69 -9.36 -4.59
N ARG A 113 7.46 -10.22 -5.59
CA ARG A 113 8.36 -10.30 -6.76
C ARG A 113 8.33 -9.00 -7.56
N SER A 114 7.15 -8.42 -7.78
CA SER A 114 7.01 -7.11 -8.40
C SER A 114 7.79 -6.02 -7.65
N CYS A 115 7.67 -6.00 -6.31
CA CYS A 115 8.41 -5.06 -5.48
C CYS A 115 9.92 -5.28 -5.58
N ARG A 116 10.38 -6.53 -5.61
CA ARG A 116 11.79 -6.87 -5.82
C ARG A 116 12.29 -6.32 -7.16
N GLU A 117 11.56 -6.54 -8.25
CA GLU A 117 11.92 -6.00 -9.57
C GLU A 117 11.99 -4.46 -9.56
N LEU A 118 11.02 -3.81 -8.92
CA LEU A 118 11.01 -2.34 -8.76
C LEU A 118 12.26 -1.84 -8.04
N VAL A 119 12.56 -2.38 -6.86
CA VAL A 119 13.65 -1.84 -6.02
C VAL A 119 15.04 -2.20 -6.55
N HIS A 120 15.17 -3.22 -7.41
CA HIS A 120 16.42 -3.57 -8.09
C HIS A 120 16.55 -2.90 -9.47
N ASN A 121 15.51 -2.22 -9.95
CA ASN A 121 15.56 -1.49 -11.21
C ASN A 121 16.36 -0.20 -11.03
N LYS A 122 17.64 -0.24 -11.41
CA LYS A 122 18.58 0.88 -11.27
C LYS A 122 18.06 2.17 -11.92
N THR A 123 17.43 2.07 -13.09
CA THR A 123 16.90 3.23 -13.82
C THR A 123 15.75 3.88 -13.07
N VAL A 124 14.85 3.09 -12.48
CA VAL A 124 13.72 3.59 -11.70
C VAL A 124 14.21 4.16 -10.37
N ILE A 125 15.06 3.44 -9.63
CA ILE A 125 15.61 3.92 -8.37
C ILE A 125 16.42 5.22 -8.56
N GLN A 126 17.24 5.32 -9.59
CA GLN A 126 17.96 6.55 -9.90
C GLN A 126 16.99 7.71 -10.15
N TYR A 127 15.96 7.48 -10.97
CA TYR A 127 14.91 8.49 -11.20
C TYR A 127 14.20 8.91 -9.90
N LEU A 128 13.91 7.96 -9.00
CA LEU A 128 13.28 8.27 -7.72
C LEU A 128 14.17 9.13 -6.82
N ASN A 129 15.47 8.83 -6.77
CA ASN A 129 16.46 9.59 -6.00
C ASN A 129 16.64 11.01 -6.53
N GLU A 130 16.67 11.19 -7.85
CA GLU A 130 16.82 12.50 -8.50
C GLU A 130 15.54 13.33 -8.44
N SER A 131 14.39 12.71 -8.17
CA SER A 131 13.08 13.35 -8.27
C SER A 131 12.70 14.21 -7.07
N SER A 132 13.35 14.09 -5.90
CA SER A 132 13.05 14.90 -4.69
C SER A 132 11.56 14.98 -4.35
N PHE A 133 10.98 13.86 -3.88
CA PHE A 133 9.56 13.81 -3.47
C PHE A 133 9.35 14.38 -2.07
N ASP A 134 8.21 15.02 -1.84
CA ASP A 134 7.83 15.53 -0.52
C ASP A 134 7.08 14.47 0.31
N VAL A 135 6.37 13.55 -0.36
CA VAL A 135 5.55 12.54 0.28
C VAL A 135 5.31 11.34 -0.64
N VAL A 136 5.15 10.16 -0.04
CA VAL A 136 4.69 8.95 -0.71
C VAL A 136 3.23 8.68 -0.37
N LEU A 137 2.33 8.76 -1.34
CA LEU A 137 0.95 8.27 -1.20
C LEU A 137 0.91 6.78 -1.57
N THR A 138 0.72 5.91 -0.59
CA THR A 138 0.75 4.45 -0.80
C THR A 138 -0.52 3.77 -0.32
N ASP A 139 -0.87 2.68 -0.97
CA ASP A 139 -1.79 1.70 -0.41
C ASP A 139 -1.03 0.79 0.58
N PRO A 140 -1.44 0.70 1.86
CA PRO A 140 -0.68 -0.06 2.85
C PRO A 140 -0.97 -1.57 2.83
N VAL A 141 -1.88 -2.07 1.97
CA VAL A 141 -2.11 -3.51 1.82
C VAL A 141 -0.87 -4.22 1.30
N ILE A 142 -0.09 -3.54 0.46
CA ILE A 142 1.18 -4.02 -0.09
C ILE A 142 2.31 -3.06 0.35
N PRO A 143 3.22 -3.47 1.24
CA PRO A 143 4.18 -2.54 1.86
C PRO A 143 5.30 -2.03 0.95
N CYS A 144 5.27 -2.29 -0.35
CA CYS A 144 6.33 -1.84 -1.25
C CYS A 144 6.49 -0.32 -1.26
N GLY A 145 5.38 0.42 -1.31
CA GLY A 145 5.41 1.88 -1.24
C GLY A 145 5.96 2.40 0.08
N THR A 146 5.63 1.74 1.18
CA THR A 146 6.17 2.07 2.50
C THR A 146 7.69 1.81 2.59
N VAL A 147 8.16 0.70 2.00
CA VAL A 147 9.61 0.42 1.87
C VAL A 147 10.30 1.51 1.06
N LEU A 148 9.70 1.96 -0.04
CA LEU A 148 10.24 3.06 -0.84
C LEU A 148 10.26 4.39 -0.08
N ALA A 149 9.21 4.69 0.70
CA ALA A 149 9.17 5.89 1.53
C ALA A 149 10.30 5.91 2.55
N GLU A 150 10.56 4.78 3.22
CA GLU A 150 11.67 4.65 4.15
C GLU A 150 13.03 4.78 3.44
N TYR A 151 13.20 4.14 2.27
CA TYR A 151 14.41 4.24 1.45
C TYR A 151 14.71 5.69 1.03
N LEU A 152 13.69 6.40 0.52
CA LEU A 152 13.80 7.79 0.08
C LEU A 152 13.86 8.78 1.26
N SER A 153 13.65 8.32 2.49
CA SER A 153 13.58 9.17 3.69
C SER A 153 12.49 10.25 3.62
N VAL A 154 11.34 9.91 3.06
CA VAL A 154 10.18 10.81 2.90
C VAL A 154 8.95 10.26 3.66
N PRO A 155 8.04 11.12 4.14
CA PRO A 155 6.85 10.66 4.85
C PRO A 155 5.93 9.82 3.95
N ALA A 156 5.35 8.77 4.51
CA ALA A 156 4.33 7.96 3.86
C ALA A 156 2.92 8.37 4.32
N VAL A 157 2.02 8.62 3.38
CA VAL A 157 0.59 8.79 3.60
C VAL A 157 -0.13 7.55 3.11
N TYR A 158 -0.84 6.88 4.00
CA TYR A 158 -1.58 5.67 3.67
C TYR A 158 -2.98 6.02 3.17
N PHE A 159 -3.31 5.53 1.97
CA PHE A 159 -4.61 5.75 1.34
C PHE A 159 -5.74 5.02 2.07
N LEU A 160 -5.45 3.86 2.65
CA LEU A 160 -6.42 3.08 3.43
C LEU A 160 -6.13 3.20 4.93
N ARG A 161 -7.20 3.20 5.72
CA ARG A 161 -7.09 3.15 7.18
C ARG A 161 -6.73 1.76 7.71
N TYR A 162 -7.04 0.70 6.96
CA TYR A 162 -6.82 -0.67 7.39
C TYR A 162 -5.51 -1.21 6.83
N ILE A 163 -4.63 -1.67 7.72
CA ILE A 163 -3.44 -2.45 7.37
C ILE A 163 -3.69 -3.90 7.78
N PRO A 164 -3.46 -4.89 6.90
CA PRO A 164 -3.70 -6.29 7.24
C PRO A 164 -3.00 -6.71 8.53
N CYS A 165 -3.66 -7.60 9.28
CA CYS A 165 -3.11 -8.22 10.49
C CYS A 165 -2.83 -7.26 11.65
N GLU A 166 -3.64 -6.22 11.77
CA GLU A 166 -3.59 -5.26 12.89
C GLU A 166 -2.27 -4.51 12.99
N LEU A 167 -1.51 -4.46 11.90
CA LEU A 167 -0.25 -3.73 11.84
C LEU A 167 -0.44 -2.21 11.97
N ASP A 168 -1.64 -1.71 11.69
CA ASP A 168 -2.07 -0.35 12.02
C ASP A 168 -2.11 -0.13 13.53
N PHE A 169 -2.68 -1.06 14.30
CA PHE A 169 -2.70 -1.00 15.75
C PHE A 169 -1.32 -1.24 16.36
N GLU A 170 -0.56 -2.22 15.88
CA GLU A 170 0.80 -2.47 16.35
C GLU A 170 1.75 -1.30 16.06
N GLY A 171 1.67 -0.73 14.85
CA GLY A 171 2.49 0.40 14.41
C GLY A 171 2.18 1.72 15.14
N THR A 172 0.93 1.89 15.58
CA THR A 172 0.50 3.06 16.38
C THR A 172 0.50 2.80 17.89
N GLN A 173 0.80 1.58 18.32
CA GLN A 173 0.68 1.13 19.72
C GLN A 173 -0.73 1.30 20.31
N CYS A 174 -1.76 1.32 19.46
CA CYS A 174 -3.14 1.44 19.89
C CYS A 174 -3.67 0.09 20.40
N PRO A 175 -4.41 0.05 21.54
CA PRO A 175 -5.00 -1.18 22.03
C PRO A 175 -6.14 -1.66 21.11
N SER A 176 -6.13 -2.95 20.77
CA SER A 176 -7.17 -3.58 19.94
C SER A 176 -7.55 -4.95 20.53
N PRO A 177 -8.36 -5.02 21.60
CA PRO A 177 -8.65 -6.29 22.27
C PRO A 177 -9.64 -7.17 21.48
N SER A 178 -9.19 -8.36 21.04
CA SER A 178 -10.03 -9.39 20.39
C SER A 178 -11.22 -9.87 21.24
N SER A 179 -11.24 -9.60 22.55
CA SER A 179 -12.39 -9.95 23.39
C SER A 179 -13.63 -9.10 23.10
N TYR A 180 -13.47 -7.86 22.63
CA TYR A 180 -14.58 -6.89 22.44
C TYR A 180 -14.66 -6.32 21.03
N ILE A 181 -13.57 -6.36 20.25
CA ILE A 181 -13.53 -5.86 18.88
C ILE A 181 -13.67 -7.03 17.91
N PRO A 182 -14.75 -7.13 17.11
CA PRO A 182 -14.92 -8.19 16.12
C PRO A 182 -13.79 -8.19 15.10
N ARG A 183 -13.25 -9.36 14.81
CA ARG A 183 -12.12 -9.54 13.91
C ARG A 183 -12.59 -9.81 12.50
N LEU A 184 -11.86 -9.29 11.52
CA LEU A 184 -12.19 -9.45 10.12
C LEU A 184 -12.37 -10.93 9.77
N LEU A 185 -13.31 -11.23 8.87
CA LEU A 185 -13.65 -12.57 8.39
C LEU A 185 -14.30 -13.52 9.43
N THR A 186 -14.39 -13.14 10.71
CA THR A 186 -15.14 -13.95 11.71
C THR A 186 -16.65 -13.87 11.49
N ARG A 187 -17.14 -12.81 10.85
CA ARG A 187 -18.57 -12.48 10.68
C ARG A 187 -19.31 -12.27 12.00
N ASN A 188 -18.58 -11.95 13.07
CA ASN A 188 -19.15 -11.61 14.36
C ASN A 188 -19.69 -10.17 14.34
N SER A 189 -20.73 -9.89 15.13
CA SER A 189 -21.20 -8.54 15.42
C SER A 189 -20.43 -7.91 16.59
N ASP A 190 -20.64 -6.63 16.86
CA ASP A 190 -20.14 -5.94 18.07
C ASP A 190 -20.69 -6.54 19.38
N HIS A 191 -21.81 -7.26 19.31
CA HIS A 191 -22.33 -8.09 20.38
C HIS A 191 -21.95 -9.57 20.16
N MET A 192 -20.96 -10.06 20.93
CA MET A 192 -20.48 -11.44 20.86
C MET A 192 -20.82 -12.24 22.12
N THR A 193 -21.37 -13.43 21.92
CA THR A 193 -21.46 -14.51 22.92
C THR A 193 -20.08 -15.01 23.34
N PHE A 194 -20.01 -15.82 24.40
CA PHE A 194 -18.74 -16.41 24.86
C PHE A 194 -18.02 -17.20 23.74
N LEU A 195 -18.74 -18.07 23.01
CA LEU A 195 -18.14 -18.88 21.94
C LEU A 195 -17.68 -18.03 20.76
N GLU A 196 -18.43 -16.98 20.42
CA GLU A 196 -18.01 -16.04 19.37
C GLU A 196 -16.74 -15.30 19.77
N ARG A 197 -16.57 -14.91 21.05
CA ARG A 197 -15.33 -14.32 21.57
C ARG A 197 -14.15 -15.28 21.48
N VAL A 198 -14.35 -16.56 21.80
CA VAL A 198 -13.31 -17.60 21.65
C VAL A 198 -12.89 -17.70 20.19
N LYS A 199 -13.85 -17.80 19.25
CA LYS A 199 -13.58 -17.78 17.81
C LYS A 199 -12.84 -16.50 17.39
N ASN A 200 -13.25 -15.35 17.94
CA ASN A 200 -12.67 -14.05 17.65
C ASN A 200 -11.22 -13.92 18.14
N MET A 201 -10.82 -14.66 19.17
CA MET A 201 -9.43 -14.72 19.64
C MET A 201 -8.58 -15.68 18.82
N LEU A 202 -9.12 -16.82 18.40
CA LEU A 202 -8.35 -17.86 17.69
C LEU A 202 -8.12 -17.52 16.21
N TYR A 203 -9.12 -16.97 15.54
CA TYR A 203 -9.06 -16.70 14.11
C TYR A 203 -7.90 -15.75 13.69
N PRO A 204 -7.65 -14.62 14.39
CA PRO A 204 -6.56 -13.72 14.04
C PRO A 204 -5.17 -14.34 14.22
N LEU A 205 -4.99 -15.33 15.11
CA LEU A 205 -3.68 -15.93 15.34
C LEU A 205 -3.12 -16.59 14.08
N ALA A 206 -3.97 -17.34 13.39
CA ALA A 206 -3.58 -17.98 12.14
C ALA A 206 -3.40 -16.94 11.03
N LEU A 207 -4.22 -15.89 10.98
CA LEU A 207 -4.06 -14.77 10.04
C LEU A 207 -2.72 -14.03 10.24
N LYS A 208 -2.36 -13.76 11.49
CA LYS A 208 -1.09 -13.12 11.89
C LYS A 208 0.12 -13.94 11.43
N TYR A 209 0.06 -15.26 11.55
CA TYR A 209 1.12 -16.14 11.05
C TYR A 209 1.32 -16.00 9.54
N ILE A 210 0.23 -15.95 8.75
CA ILE A 210 0.35 -15.75 7.30
C ILE A 210 0.86 -14.35 6.97
N CYS A 211 0.36 -13.30 7.62
CA CYS A 211 0.89 -11.96 7.41
C CYS A 211 2.38 -11.86 7.73
N HIS A 212 2.85 -12.52 8.79
CA HIS A 212 4.29 -12.56 9.08
C HIS A 212 5.07 -13.15 7.89
N ILE A 213 4.61 -14.28 7.34
CA ILE A 213 5.23 -14.89 6.15
C ILE A 213 5.12 -13.98 4.91
N SER A 214 3.99 -13.30 4.73
CA SER A 214 3.73 -12.42 3.60
C SER A 214 4.54 -11.12 3.65
N PHE A 215 4.76 -10.56 4.84
CA PHE A 215 5.41 -9.26 5.03
C PHE A 215 6.90 -9.35 5.36
N ALA A 216 7.38 -10.44 5.97
CA ALA A 216 8.80 -10.62 6.27
C ALA A 216 9.73 -10.43 5.05
N PRO A 217 9.36 -10.85 3.82
CA PRO A 217 10.20 -10.58 2.66
C PRO A 217 10.35 -9.10 2.31
N TYR A 218 9.38 -8.25 2.66
CA TYR A 218 9.50 -6.80 2.47
C TYR A 218 10.43 -6.18 3.53
N ALA A 219 10.43 -6.70 4.76
CA ALA A 219 11.40 -6.32 5.78
C ALA A 219 12.83 -6.70 5.38
N SER A 220 13.00 -7.87 4.75
CA SER A 220 14.28 -8.28 4.15
C SER A 220 14.71 -7.36 3.00
N LEU A 221 13.79 -7.01 2.08
CA LEU A 221 14.06 -6.05 0.99
C LEU A 221 14.42 -4.66 1.55
N ALA A 222 13.69 -4.17 2.54
CA ALA A 222 14.00 -2.92 3.20
C ALA A 222 15.38 -2.95 3.88
N SER A 223 15.71 -4.05 4.56
CA SER A 223 17.01 -4.20 5.20
C SER A 223 18.17 -4.21 4.21
N GLU A 224 17.96 -4.87 3.05
CA GLU A 224 18.90 -4.87 1.94
C GLU A 224 19.09 -3.46 1.35
N LEU A 225 18.01 -2.72 1.11
CA LEU A 225 18.07 -1.37 0.53
C LEU A 225 18.70 -0.34 1.48
N LEU A 226 18.35 -0.41 2.77
CA LEU A 226 18.78 0.55 3.79
C LEU A 226 20.10 0.17 4.46
N GLN A 227 20.65 -1.02 4.16
CA GLN A 227 21.88 -1.55 4.76
C GLN A 227 21.84 -1.55 6.30
N ARG A 228 20.67 -1.83 6.87
CA ARG A 228 20.42 -1.94 8.32
C ARG A 228 19.31 -2.94 8.58
N GLU A 229 19.22 -3.48 9.79
CA GLU A 229 18.08 -4.33 10.15
C GLU A 229 16.78 -3.51 10.21
N VAL A 230 15.73 -4.03 9.57
CA VAL A 230 14.38 -3.46 9.54
C VAL A 230 13.39 -4.57 9.84
N SER A 231 12.55 -4.37 10.85
CA SER A 231 11.45 -5.29 11.14
C SER A 231 10.18 -4.90 10.37
N VAL A 232 9.20 -5.82 10.27
CA VAL A 232 7.90 -5.52 9.64
C VAL A 232 7.19 -4.35 10.32
N THR A 233 7.26 -4.25 11.65
CA THR A 233 6.66 -3.15 12.40
C THR A 233 7.39 -1.82 12.15
N ASP A 234 8.69 -1.84 11.86
CA ASP A 234 9.43 -0.63 11.48
C ASP A 234 8.99 -0.07 10.14
N ILE A 235 8.61 -0.92 9.19
CA ILE A 235 8.04 -0.49 7.90
C ILE A 235 6.78 0.33 8.14
N PHE A 236 5.87 -0.17 8.97
CA PHE A 236 4.57 0.47 9.23
C PHE A 236 4.61 1.47 10.39
N ARG A 237 5.79 1.80 10.92
CA ARG A 237 5.90 2.73 12.05
C ARG A 237 5.45 4.12 11.59
N TRP A 238 4.42 4.63 12.25
CA TRP A 238 3.92 5.97 11.95
C TRP A 238 4.95 7.01 12.38
N ARG A 239 5.45 7.80 11.42
CA ARG A 239 6.29 8.96 11.68
C ARG A 239 5.45 10.18 11.35
N ILE A 240 5.24 11.03 12.35
CA ILE A 240 4.72 12.39 12.11
C ILE A 240 5.75 13.03 11.18
N ALA A 241 5.30 13.52 10.02
CA ALA A 241 6.13 14.33 9.14
C ALA A 241 6.75 15.41 10.02
N LYS A 242 8.07 15.38 10.19
CA LYS A 242 8.74 16.43 10.95
C LYS A 242 8.32 17.75 10.30
N ASP A 243 7.73 18.63 11.09
CA ASP A 243 7.39 19.97 10.65
C ASP A 243 8.62 20.55 9.96
N ALA A 244 8.41 21.06 8.75
CA ALA A 244 9.39 21.87 8.05
C ALA A 244 9.57 23.15 8.87
N GLU A 245 10.53 23.14 9.81
CA GLU A 245 11.12 24.35 10.38
C GLU A 245 12.16 24.94 9.42
#